data_AF-A0A7W2NRK7-F1
#
_entry.id   AF-A0A7W2NRK7-F1
#
_cell.length_a   1.000
_cell.length_b   1.000
_cell.length_c   1.000
_cell.angle_alpha   90.00
_cell.angle_beta   90.00
_cell.angle_gamma   90.00
#
_symmetry.space_group_name_H-M   'P 1'
#
loop_
_entity.id
_entity.type
_entity.pdbx_description
1 polymer ?
#
loop_
_entity_poly.entity_id
_entity_poly.type
_entity_poly.pdbx_seq_one_letter_code
_entity_poly.pdbx_strand_id
1 'polypeptide(L)'
;MISKKVRELFVSLMEATDASAVSYDIETEQYSGNFNAAVVDKYAELGALVLVEGVSSSTTILINNRDDFLSSFAAGAREAKNGSDQSYADYNANPFAFSVGYEHYYQIAKKKRPVSGYLCHGFEREDTGLIHQQ
;
A
#
# COMPACT_ATOMS: atom_id res chain seq x y z
N MET A 1 11.56 -5.34 10.60
CA MET A 1 11.44 -5.65 9.16
C MET A 1 10.11 -6.34 8.92
N ILE A 2 9.29 -5.77 8.05
CA ILE A 2 7.95 -6.28 7.74
C ILE A 2 8.11 -7.58 6.93
N SER A 3 7.33 -8.60 7.28
CA SER A 3 7.38 -9.86 6.52
C SER A 3 6.96 -9.64 5.07
N LYS A 4 7.56 -10.38 4.13
CA LYS A 4 7.29 -10.24 2.69
C LYS A 4 5.79 -10.32 2.36
N LYS A 5 5.08 -11.33 2.91
CA LYS A 5 3.64 -11.54 2.65
C LYS A 5 2.78 -10.36 3.12
N VAL A 6 3.13 -9.77 4.26
CA VAL A 6 2.43 -8.59 4.78
C VAL A 6 2.67 -7.39 3.87
N ARG A 7 3.93 -7.11 3.54
CA ARG A 7 4.26 -5.99 2.65
C ARG A 7 3.57 -6.15 1.30
N GLU A 8 3.60 -7.33 0.70
CA GLU A 8 2.94 -7.61 -0.58
C GLU A 8 1.43 -7.37 -0.53
N LEU A 9 0.75 -7.72 0.56
CA LEU A 9 -0.68 -7.40 0.74
C LEU A 9 -0.92 -5.89 0.70
N PHE A 10 -0.25 -5.11 1.55
CA PHE A 10 -0.51 -3.68 1.64
C PHE A 10 -0.04 -2.91 0.41
N VAL A 11 1.08 -3.33 -0.20
CA VAL A 11 1.57 -2.77 -1.45
C VAL A 11 0.58 -3.01 -2.59
N SER A 12 -0.05 -4.18 -2.69
CA SER A 12 -1.00 -4.44 -3.78
C SER A 12 -2.24 -3.55 -3.69
N LEU A 13 -2.62 -3.09 -2.49
CA LEU A 13 -3.67 -2.07 -2.32
C LEU A 13 -3.21 -0.71 -2.88
N MET A 14 -1.96 -0.32 -2.61
CA MET A 14 -1.38 0.95 -3.08
C MET A 14 -1.05 0.95 -4.58
N GLU A 15 -0.94 -0.23 -5.18
CA GLU A 15 -0.75 -0.44 -6.63
C GLU A 15 -2.07 -0.63 -7.38
N ALA A 16 -3.21 -0.55 -6.70
CA ALA A 16 -4.53 -0.77 -7.31
C ALA A 16 -4.82 0.28 -8.40
N THR A 17 -5.03 -0.23 -9.61
CA THR A 17 -5.34 0.47 -10.87
C THR A 17 -6.27 -0.41 -11.72
N ASP A 18 -6.80 0.12 -12.82
CA ASP A 18 -7.69 -0.65 -13.71
C ASP A 18 -7.06 -1.92 -14.32
N ALA A 19 -5.71 -2.01 -14.33
CA ALA A 19 -4.97 -3.13 -14.90
C ALA A 19 -4.32 -4.06 -13.86
N SER A 20 -4.50 -3.80 -12.56
CA SER A 20 -3.89 -4.61 -11.49
C SER A 20 -4.76 -5.78 -11.05
N ALA A 21 -4.16 -6.70 -10.28
CA ALA A 21 -4.88 -7.84 -9.68
C ALA A 21 -5.82 -7.44 -8.54
N VAL A 22 -5.67 -6.22 -8.01
CA VAL A 22 -6.56 -5.62 -7.01
C VAL A 22 -7.35 -4.51 -7.70
N SER A 23 -8.67 -4.56 -7.57
CA SER A 23 -9.56 -3.47 -7.97
C SER A 23 -9.80 -2.55 -6.78
N TYR A 24 -9.80 -1.24 -7.01
CA TYR A 24 -10.18 -0.24 -6.01
C TYR A 24 -11.41 0.52 -6.50
N ASP A 25 -12.42 0.62 -5.66
CA ASP A 25 -13.62 1.43 -5.90
C ASP A 25 -13.53 2.72 -5.08
N ILE A 26 -13.48 3.87 -5.75
CA ILE A 26 -13.35 5.19 -5.12
C ILE A 26 -14.62 5.62 -4.37
N GLU A 27 -15.80 5.15 -4.76
CA GLU A 27 -17.06 5.55 -4.12
C GLU A 27 -17.25 4.83 -2.78
N THR A 28 -16.84 3.57 -2.71
CA THR A 28 -16.98 2.73 -1.52
C THR A 28 -15.68 2.56 -0.73
N GLU A 29 -14.57 3.04 -1.28
CA GLU A 29 -13.19 2.84 -0.81
C GLU A 29 -12.76 1.38 -0.68
N GLN A 30 -13.47 0.46 -1.32
CA GLN A 30 -13.25 -0.97 -1.20
C GLN A 30 -12.15 -1.45 -2.13
N TYR A 31 -11.32 -2.35 -1.59
CA TYR A 31 -10.34 -3.10 -2.35
C TYR A 31 -10.82 -4.54 -2.53
N SER A 32 -10.90 -5.00 -3.78
CA SER A 32 -11.35 -6.35 -4.12
C SER A 32 -10.27 -7.12 -4.86
N GLY A 33 -10.07 -8.39 -4.50
CA GLY A 33 -9.09 -9.23 -5.18
C GLY A 33 -8.85 -10.57 -4.50
N ASN A 34 -7.76 -11.23 -4.91
CA ASN A 34 -7.29 -12.48 -4.31
C ASN A 34 -6.18 -12.18 -3.31
N PHE A 35 -6.53 -12.14 -2.03
CA PHE A 35 -5.59 -11.84 -0.95
C PHE A 35 -5.15 -13.10 -0.20
N ASN A 36 -4.03 -13.00 0.51
CA ASN A 36 -3.64 -14.04 1.46
C ASN A 36 -4.57 -13.99 2.68
N ALA A 37 -5.55 -14.90 2.76
CA ALA A 37 -6.55 -14.93 3.83
C ALA A 37 -5.94 -14.83 5.24
N ALA A 38 -4.89 -15.61 5.52
CA ALA A 38 -4.24 -15.58 6.84
C ALA A 38 -3.62 -14.22 7.20
N VAL A 39 -3.19 -13.43 6.21
CA VAL A 39 -2.72 -12.06 6.45
C VAL A 39 -3.89 -11.12 6.62
N VAL A 40 -4.94 -11.24 5.80
CA VAL A 40 -6.15 -10.43 5.92
C VAL A 40 -6.81 -10.62 7.28
N ASP A 41 -7.07 -11.86 7.68
CA ASP A 41 -7.70 -12.20 8.96
C ASP A 41 -6.91 -11.62 10.13
N LYS A 42 -5.59 -11.81 10.13
CA LYS A 42 -4.70 -11.24 11.15
C LYS A 42 -4.81 -9.72 11.23
N TYR A 43 -4.78 -9.02 10.09
CA TYR A 43 -4.82 -7.56 10.08
C TYR A 43 -6.23 -7.00 10.28
N ALA A 44 -7.26 -7.81 10.08
CA ALA A 44 -8.62 -7.52 10.50
C ALA A 44 -8.77 -7.63 12.03
N GLU A 45 -8.22 -8.67 12.65
CA GLU A 45 -8.16 -8.81 14.11
C GLU A 45 -7.39 -7.67 14.78
N LEU A 46 -6.34 -7.17 14.14
CA LEU A 46 -5.58 -6.00 14.59
C LEU A 46 -6.29 -4.66 14.33
N GLY A 47 -7.45 -4.67 13.69
CA GLY A 47 -8.24 -3.47 13.39
C GLY A 47 -7.67 -2.58 12.28
N ALA A 48 -6.69 -3.07 11.50
CA ALA A 48 -6.11 -2.34 10.37
C ALA A 48 -6.92 -2.53 9.09
N LEU A 49 -7.60 -3.67 8.94
CA LEU A 49 -8.46 -3.99 7.82
C LEU A 49 -9.88 -4.29 8.30
N VAL A 50 -10.87 -4.06 7.44
CA VAL A 50 -12.24 -4.52 7.67
C VAL A 50 -12.62 -5.43 6.51
N LEU A 51 -13.02 -6.66 6.83
CA LEU A 51 -13.59 -7.58 5.86
C LEU A 51 -15.02 -7.13 5.54
N VAL A 52 -15.30 -6.92 4.26
CA VAL A 52 -16.65 -6.65 3.77
C VAL A 52 -17.26 -7.97 3.30
N GLU A 53 -18.42 -8.34 3.83
CA GLU A 53 -19.14 -9.53 3.36
C GLU A 53 -19.50 -9.38 1.88
N GLY A 54 -18.85 -10.17 1.02
CA GLY A 54 -19.07 -10.16 -0.42
C GLY A 54 -19.96 -11.31 -0.89
N VAL A 55 -20.77 -11.05 -1.91
CA VAL A 55 -21.62 -12.04 -2.61
C VAL A 55 -20.84 -12.80 -3.70
N SER A 56 -19.53 -12.56 -3.84
CA SER A 56 -18.70 -13.05 -4.93
C SER A 56 -17.53 -13.93 -4.46
N SER A 57 -16.84 -14.59 -5.39
CA SER A 57 -15.67 -15.43 -5.09
C SER A 57 -14.39 -14.66 -4.73
N SER A 58 -14.44 -13.32 -4.66
CA SER A 58 -13.28 -12.47 -4.35
C SER A 58 -13.40 -11.86 -2.95
N THR A 59 -12.26 -11.67 -2.28
CA THR A 59 -12.22 -11.05 -0.96
C THR A 59 -12.28 -9.54 -1.12
N THR A 60 -13.17 -8.89 -0.37
CA THR A 60 -13.34 -7.43 -0.34
C THR A 60 -12.94 -6.89 1.02
N ILE A 61 -12.08 -5.88 1.05
CA ILE A 61 -11.57 -5.27 2.28
C ILE A 61 -11.58 -3.74 2.22
N LEU A 62 -11.65 -3.12 3.39
CA LEU A 62 -11.40 -1.70 3.61
C LEU A 62 -10.12 -1.54 4.46
N ILE A 63 -9.42 -0.44 4.28
CA ILE A 63 -8.35 -0.01 5.20
C ILE A 63 -8.98 0.87 6.27
N ASN A 64 -8.83 0.52 7.54
CA ASN A 64 -9.29 1.37 8.63
C ASN A 64 -8.39 2.61 8.76
N ASN A 65 -8.98 3.80 8.94
CA ASN A 65 -8.28 5.09 8.88
C ASN A 65 -7.42 5.23 7.61
N ARG A 66 -8.05 5.04 6.44
CA ARG A 66 -7.37 5.01 5.14
C ARG A 66 -6.51 6.25 4.88
N ASP A 67 -6.98 7.45 5.20
CA ASP A 67 -6.22 8.68 4.98
C ASP A 67 -4.90 8.72 5.78
N ASP A 68 -4.91 8.28 7.03
CA ASP A 68 -3.71 8.16 7.86
C ASP A 68 -2.75 7.12 7.30
N PHE A 69 -3.30 6.01 6.77
CA PHE A 69 -2.52 4.99 6.10
C PHE A 69 -1.85 5.54 4.83
N LEU A 70 -2.62 6.17 3.94
CA LEU A 70 -2.15 6.71 2.66
C LEU A 70 -1.08 7.79 2.87
N SER A 71 -1.35 8.74 3.76
CA SER A 71 -0.42 9.83 4.07
C SER A 71 0.89 9.30 4.65
N SER A 72 0.81 8.36 5.60
CA SER A 72 2.00 7.75 6.22
C SER A 72 2.78 6.88 5.25
N PHE A 73 2.10 6.10 4.38
CA PHE A 73 2.76 5.30 3.34
C PHE A 73 3.56 6.18 2.38
N ALA A 74 2.94 7.25 1.87
CA ALA A 74 3.59 8.19 0.97
C ALA A 74 4.77 8.90 1.65
N ALA A 75 4.63 9.27 2.93
CA ALA A 75 5.74 9.82 3.72
C ALA A 75 6.91 8.82 3.82
N GLY A 76 6.63 7.55 4.09
CA GLY A 76 7.64 6.49 4.15
C GLY A 76 8.41 6.33 2.84
N ALA A 77 7.71 6.28 1.71
CA ALA A 77 8.32 6.21 0.39
C ALA A 77 9.19 7.44 0.08
N ARG A 78 8.72 8.63 0.46
CA ARG A 78 9.45 9.89 0.28
C ARG A 78 10.72 9.96 1.13
N GLU A 79 10.66 9.58 2.39
CA GLU A 79 11.84 9.58 3.27
C GLU A 79 12.90 8.58 2.79
N ALA A 80 12.47 7.40 2.33
CA ALA A 80 13.39 6.44 1.70
C ALA A 80 14.05 7.01 0.43
N LYS A 81 13.29 7.73 -0.40
CA LYS A 81 13.81 8.45 -1.59
C LYS A 81 14.86 9.50 -1.22
N ASN A 82 14.63 10.24 -0.14
CA ASN A 82 15.54 11.27 0.34
C ASN A 82 16.81 10.72 1.02
N GLY A 83 16.86 9.41 1.28
CA GLY A 83 17.95 8.78 2.04
C GLY A 83 17.88 9.02 3.54
N SER A 84 16.71 9.43 4.05
CA SER A 84 16.42 9.54 5.48
C SER A 84 16.29 8.16 6.12
N ASP A 85 16.36 8.11 7.45
CA ASP A 85 16.25 6.86 8.22
C ASP A 85 14.79 6.44 8.50
N GLN A 86 14.55 5.17 8.82
CA GLN A 86 13.22 4.63 9.12
C GLN A 86 12.63 5.14 10.45
N SER A 87 13.45 5.68 11.37
CA SER A 87 13.02 6.25 12.66
C SER A 87 12.01 7.38 12.55
N TYR A 88 11.87 8.01 11.38
CA TYR A 88 10.80 8.98 11.13
C TYR A 88 9.39 8.37 11.20
N ALA A 89 9.26 7.04 11.18
CA ALA A 89 8.00 6.33 11.38
C ALA A 89 7.28 6.76 12.67
N ASP A 90 8.02 7.05 13.75
CA ASP A 90 7.47 7.38 15.06
C ASP A 90 6.71 8.73 15.08
N TYR A 91 6.92 9.58 14.06
CA TYR A 91 6.24 10.87 13.92
C TYR A 91 5.01 10.83 12.98
N ASN A 92 4.64 9.65 12.48
CA ASN A 92 3.54 9.48 11.53
C ASN A 92 2.28 8.94 12.22
N ALA A 93 1.12 9.32 11.70
CA ALA A 93 -0.17 8.84 12.21
C ALA A 93 -0.28 7.30 12.13
N ASN A 94 0.38 6.69 11.14
CA ASN A 94 0.47 5.25 10.99
C ASN A 94 1.93 4.79 10.74
N PRO A 95 2.69 4.50 11.82
CA PRO A 95 4.09 4.05 11.70
C PRO A 95 4.26 2.74 10.91
N PHE A 96 3.24 1.88 10.93
CA PHE A 96 3.22 0.66 10.14
C PHE A 96 3.17 0.98 8.65
N ALA A 97 2.22 1.81 8.20
CA ALA A 97 2.08 2.22 6.81
C ALA A 97 3.34 2.93 6.31
N PHE A 98 3.92 3.81 7.13
CA PHE A 98 5.22 4.43 6.84
C PHE A 98 6.30 3.38 6.56
N SER A 99 6.42 2.39 7.43
CA SER A 99 7.41 1.33 7.27
C SER A 99 7.17 0.48 6.02
N VAL A 100 5.91 0.25 5.62
CA VAL A 100 5.57 -0.44 4.36
C VAL A 100 6.06 0.38 3.17
N GLY A 101 5.72 1.68 3.09
CA GLY A 101 6.13 2.56 2.00
C GLY A 101 7.64 2.71 1.89
N TYR A 102 8.31 2.88 3.04
CA TYR A 102 9.77 2.98 3.14
C TYR A 102 10.48 1.71 2.62
N GLU A 103 10.08 0.54 3.10
CA GLU A 103 10.66 -0.72 2.63
C GLU A 103 10.36 -0.97 1.14
N HIS A 104 9.15 -0.65 0.70
CA HIS A 104 8.71 -0.84 -0.68
C HIS A 104 9.53 -0.01 -1.67
N TYR A 105 9.81 1.25 -1.35
CA TYR A 105 10.67 2.10 -2.17
C TYR A 105 12.03 1.44 -2.46
N TYR A 106 12.71 0.93 -1.43
CA TYR A 106 13.99 0.24 -1.64
C TYR A 106 13.86 -1.06 -2.44
N GLN A 107 12.75 -1.78 -2.33
CA GLN A 107 12.53 -2.98 -3.15
C GLN A 107 12.36 -2.62 -4.63
N ILE A 108 11.66 -1.54 -4.93
CA ILE A 108 11.52 -1.04 -6.30
C ILE A 108 12.85 -0.48 -6.81
N ALA A 109 13.56 0.33 -6.03
CA ALA A 109 14.83 0.93 -6.42
C ALA A 109 15.94 -0.11 -6.71
N LYS A 110 15.87 -1.31 -6.09
CA LYS A 110 16.79 -2.42 -6.36
C LYS A 110 16.53 -3.13 -7.69
N LYS A 111 15.37 -2.94 -8.33
CA LYS A 111 15.04 -3.60 -9.60
C LYS A 111 15.90 -2.99 -10.72
N LYS A 112 16.71 -3.82 -11.39
CA LYS A 112 17.58 -3.42 -12.51
C LYS A 112 16.81 -2.83 -13.71
N ARG A 113 15.53 -3.16 -13.84
CA ARG A 113 14.62 -2.62 -14.85
C ARG A 113 13.36 -2.16 -14.13
N PRO A 114 13.15 -0.84 -13.97
CA PRO A 114 11.88 -0.34 -13.48
C PRO A 114 10.77 -0.80 -14.43
N VAL A 115 9.59 -1.10 -13.88
CA VAL A 115 8.41 -1.37 -14.69
C VAL A 115 8.00 -0.02 -15.28
N SER A 116 8.02 0.12 -16.61
CA SER A 116 7.61 1.37 -17.25
C SER A 116 6.13 1.63 -16.96
N GLY A 117 5.79 2.87 -16.63
CA GLY A 117 4.43 3.22 -16.21
C GLY A 117 4.03 2.61 -14.86
N TYR A 118 4.99 2.32 -13.98
CA TYR A 118 4.69 1.83 -12.63
C TYR A 118 3.89 2.88 -11.84
N LEU A 119 2.72 2.48 -11.36
CA LEU A 119 1.82 3.29 -10.55
C LEU A 119 1.69 2.68 -9.15
N CYS A 120 2.00 3.49 -8.15
CA CYS A 120 1.85 3.15 -6.75
C CYS A 120 1.61 4.43 -5.95
N HIS A 121 0.68 4.42 -5.01
CA HIS A 121 0.37 5.58 -4.18
C HIS A 121 1.64 6.12 -3.50
N GLY A 122 1.86 7.43 -3.54
CA GLY A 122 3.05 8.05 -2.95
C GLY A 122 4.33 7.93 -3.80
N PHE A 123 4.30 7.29 -4.96
CA PHE A 123 5.43 7.23 -5.91
C PHE A 123 5.27 8.28 -7.01
N GLU A 124 6.40 8.80 -7.48
CA GLU A 124 6.44 9.72 -8.62
C GLU A 124 6.11 8.97 -9.91
N ARG A 125 5.20 9.51 -10.71
CA ARG A 125 4.84 8.94 -12.01
C ARG A 125 5.84 9.37 -13.06
N GLU A 126 6.25 8.41 -13.89
CA GLU A 126 7.18 8.65 -15.01
C GLU A 126 6.62 9.63 -16.06
N ASP A 127 5.31 9.62 -16.29
CA ASP A 127 4.65 10.40 -17.34
C ASP A 127 4.38 11.86 -16.98
N THR A 128 4.19 12.15 -15.70
CA THR A 128 3.80 13.49 -15.21
C THR A 128 4.83 14.12 -14.29
N GLY A 129 5.74 13.33 -13.70
CA GLY A 129 6.65 13.79 -12.65
C GLY A 129 5.94 14.14 -11.33
N LEU A 130 4.64 13.88 -11.23
CA LEU A 130 3.83 14.14 -10.03
C LEU A 130 3.68 12.87 -9.20
N ILE A 131 3.45 13.04 -7.89
CA ILE A 131 3.17 11.90 -7.00
C ILE A 131 1.78 11.33 -7.32
N HIS A 132 1.71 10.02 -7.56
CA HIS A 132 0.45 9.32 -7.73
C HIS A 132 -0.33 9.29 -6.40
N GLN A 133 -1.62 9.61 -6.48
CA GLN A 133 -2.58 9.57 -5.38
C GLN A 133 -3.75 8.70 -5.84
N GLN A 134 -4.20 7.80 -4.98
CA GLN A 134 -5.41 6.99 -5.17
C GLN A 134 -6.66 7.72 -4.67
#